data_AF-A4FCJ3-F1
#
_entry.id   AF-A4FCJ3-F1
#
_cell.length_a   1.000
_cell.length_b   1.000
_cell.length_c   1.000
_cell.angle_alpha   90.00
_cell.angle_beta   90.00
_cell.angle_gamma   90.00
#
_symmetry.space_group_name_H-M   'P 1'
#
loop_
_entity.id
_entity.type
_entity.pdbx_description
1 polymer ?
#
loop_
_entity_poly.entity_id
_entity_poly.type
_entity_poly.pdbx_seq_one_letter_code
_entity_poly.pdbx_strand_id
1 'polypeptide(L)'
;MRSPAEYAATTLLSAAKAQVVTPSASARGTPSGLGPATIGGLPAHPLIVHVPVVLIPLASLALVLSAIWPAARRKLSWFTPALALVALATVPLSTESGEWLSGQVRFTPLIEEHEELAEGLLIWITGLAAWALLVFGLDTWERRKSRELRSMLRRGVAVVAVVGALALSAGSVTQIYLVGESGASAVWTGTAAGR
;
A
#
# COMPACT_ATOMS: atom_id res chain seq x y z
N MET A 1 -11.41 -23.76 34.58
CA MET A 1 -11.95 -24.99 33.94
C MET A 1 -13.10 -24.56 33.03
N ARG A 2 -12.95 -24.70 31.71
CA ARG A 2 -13.99 -24.27 30.74
C ARG A 2 -15.17 -25.24 30.78
N SER A 3 -16.38 -24.71 30.61
CA SER A 3 -17.62 -25.50 30.75
C SER A 3 -17.83 -26.42 29.53
N PRO A 4 -18.59 -27.53 29.66
CA PRO A 4 -18.85 -28.44 28.54
C PRO A 4 -19.47 -27.77 27.30
N ALA A 5 -20.22 -26.67 27.51
CA ALA A 5 -20.82 -25.88 26.43
C ALA A 5 -19.79 -25.09 25.61
N GLU A 6 -18.69 -24.64 26.23
CA GLU A 6 -17.62 -23.91 25.52
C GLU A 6 -16.81 -24.83 24.60
N TYR A 7 -16.63 -26.10 24.96
CA TYR A 7 -16.00 -27.09 24.08
C TYR A 7 -16.84 -27.39 22.84
N ALA A 8 -18.17 -27.50 23.02
CA ALA A 8 -19.10 -27.72 21.90
C ALA A 8 -19.11 -26.52 20.94
N ALA A 9 -19.13 -25.28 21.46
CA ALA A 9 -19.07 -24.07 20.64
C ALA A 9 -17.77 -23.96 19.85
N THR A 10 -16.62 -24.28 20.46
CA THR A 10 -15.31 -24.21 19.79
C THR A 10 -15.16 -25.28 18.72
N THR A 11 -15.74 -26.48 18.95
CA THR A 11 -15.73 -27.59 17.99
C THR A 11 -16.63 -27.29 16.78
N LEU A 12 -17.81 -26.70 17.02
CA LEU A 12 -18.71 -26.28 15.94
C LEU A 12 -18.13 -25.13 15.12
N LEU A 13 -17.43 -24.18 15.75
CA LEU A 13 -16.76 -23.08 15.06
C LEU A 13 -15.57 -23.58 14.21
N SER A 14 -14.83 -24.58 14.70
CA SER A 14 -13.75 -25.24 13.95
C SER A 14 -14.28 -26.05 12.77
N ALA A 15 -15.38 -26.78 12.95
CA ALA A 15 -16.04 -27.55 11.89
C ALA A 15 -16.65 -26.63 10.81
N ALA A 16 -17.23 -25.49 11.19
CA ALA A 16 -17.73 -24.49 10.26
C ALA A 16 -16.59 -23.85 9.45
N LYS A 17 -15.43 -23.59 10.08
CA LYS A 17 -14.24 -23.07 9.39
C LYS A 17 -13.61 -24.11 8.44
N ALA A 18 -13.73 -25.40 8.76
CA ALA A 18 -13.24 -26.50 7.92
C ALA A 18 -14.10 -26.73 6.66
N GLN A 19 -15.41 -26.49 6.69
CA GLN A 19 -16.27 -26.62 5.51
C GLN A 19 -16.08 -25.50 4.47
N VAL A 20 -15.64 -24.31 4.91
CA VAL A 20 -15.25 -23.20 4.00
C VAL A 20 -13.94 -23.52 3.24
N VAL A 21 -13.13 -24.46 3.74
CA VAL A 21 -11.88 -24.94 3.12
C VAL A 21 -12.12 -26.30 2.42
N THR A 22 -13.24 -26.44 1.71
CA THR A 22 -13.41 -27.54 0.75
C THR A 22 -12.91 -27.08 -0.63
N PRO A 23 -11.90 -27.73 -1.23
CA PRO A 23 -11.53 -27.44 -2.60
C PRO A 23 -12.63 -27.98 -3.51
N SER A 24 -13.45 -27.08 -4.04
CA SER A 24 -14.38 -27.39 -5.12
C SER A 24 -13.58 -27.94 -6.29
N ALA A 25 -13.70 -29.25 -6.53
CA ALA A 25 -13.22 -29.94 -7.71
C ALA A 25 -14.06 -29.51 -8.94
N SER A 26 -13.92 -28.27 -9.36
CA SER A 26 -14.55 -27.73 -10.57
C SER A 26 -13.80 -26.50 -11.10
N ALA A 27 -12.57 -26.69 -11.57
CA ALA A 27 -11.92 -25.74 -12.47
C ALA A 27 -10.79 -26.40 -13.27
N ARG A 28 -11.13 -27.38 -14.12
CA ARG A 28 -10.37 -27.52 -15.38
C ARG A 28 -10.81 -26.39 -16.30
N GLY A 29 -10.39 -25.17 -15.95
CA GLY A 29 -10.52 -23.99 -16.77
C GLY A 29 -9.31 -23.91 -17.71
N THR A 30 -9.60 -23.80 -18.99
CA THR A 30 -8.66 -23.42 -20.06
C THR A 30 -7.73 -22.28 -19.62
N PRO A 31 -6.45 -22.22 -20.04
CA PRO A 31 -5.57 -21.08 -19.79
C PRO A 31 -6.01 -19.91 -20.69
N SER A 32 -7.16 -19.32 -20.41
CA SER A 32 -7.55 -18.03 -20.94
C SER A 32 -6.71 -16.99 -20.20
N GLY A 33 -5.65 -16.49 -20.85
CA GLY A 33 -4.77 -15.41 -20.40
C GLY A 33 -5.48 -14.06 -20.27
N LEU A 34 -6.58 -14.02 -19.52
CA LEU A 34 -7.48 -12.89 -19.32
C LEU A 34 -7.92 -12.80 -17.84
N GLY A 35 -7.06 -13.22 -16.91
CA GLY A 35 -7.15 -12.82 -15.51
C GLY A 35 -6.10 -11.74 -15.21
N PRO A 36 -6.26 -10.90 -14.16
CA PRO A 36 -5.24 -9.94 -13.71
C PRO A 36 -3.87 -10.58 -13.41
N ALA A 37 -3.82 -11.91 -13.38
CA ALA A 37 -2.70 -12.79 -13.13
C ALA A 37 -1.56 -12.79 -14.18
N THR A 38 -1.84 -12.58 -15.47
CA THR A 38 -0.80 -12.71 -16.52
C THR A 38 -0.88 -11.62 -17.57
N ILE A 39 0.26 -11.04 -17.92
CA ILE A 39 0.40 -10.05 -18.99
C ILE A 39 1.46 -10.58 -19.96
N GLY A 40 1.05 -10.89 -21.19
CA GLY A 40 1.97 -11.43 -22.20
C GLY A 40 2.59 -12.79 -21.83
N GLY A 41 1.93 -13.60 -21.00
CA GLY A 41 2.43 -14.90 -20.54
C GLY A 41 3.40 -14.86 -19.36
N LEU A 42 3.72 -13.66 -18.85
CA LEU A 42 4.51 -13.48 -17.63
C LEU A 42 3.59 -13.18 -16.42
N PRO A 43 4.01 -13.54 -15.19
CA PRO A 43 3.31 -13.11 -13.98
C PRO A 43 3.11 -11.59 -14.01
N ALA A 44 1.87 -11.14 -13.84
CA ALA A 44 1.56 -9.72 -13.87
C ALA A 44 2.17 -8.97 -12.68
N HIS A 45 2.34 -9.66 -11.55
CA HIS A 45 2.76 -9.06 -10.29
C HIS A 45 4.06 -8.24 -10.42
N PRO A 46 5.20 -8.76 -10.95
CA PRO A 46 6.39 -7.96 -11.20
C PRO A 46 6.12 -6.70 -12.03
N LEU A 47 5.23 -6.71 -13.02
CA LEU A 47 4.94 -5.52 -13.83
C LEU A 47 4.13 -4.49 -13.04
N ILE A 48 3.13 -4.95 -12.31
CA ILE A 48 2.23 -4.08 -11.52
C ILE A 48 3.01 -3.43 -10.38
N VAL A 49 3.90 -4.15 -9.68
CA VAL A 49 4.65 -3.59 -8.53
C VAL A 49 5.61 -2.46 -8.90
N HIS A 50 6.04 -2.33 -10.16
CA HIS A 50 6.86 -1.18 -10.58
C HIS A 50 6.11 0.14 -10.40
N VAL A 51 4.78 0.12 -10.52
CA VAL A 51 3.97 1.32 -10.42
C VAL A 51 4.01 1.92 -9.01
N PRO A 52 3.63 1.21 -7.92
CA PRO A 52 3.75 1.76 -6.57
C PRO A 52 5.21 2.01 -6.16
N VAL A 53 6.17 1.17 -6.59
CA VAL A 53 7.60 1.38 -6.30
C VAL A 53 8.12 2.72 -6.83
N VAL A 54 7.58 3.21 -7.95
CA VAL A 54 7.95 4.52 -8.51
C VAL A 54 7.05 5.63 -7.98
N LEU A 55 5.73 5.42 -7.95
CA LEU A 55 4.78 6.48 -7.61
C LEU A 55 4.81 6.87 -6.14
N ILE A 56 5.03 5.94 -5.21
CA ILE A 56 5.06 6.25 -3.78
C ILE A 56 6.22 7.21 -3.44
N PRO A 57 7.49 6.93 -3.83
CA PRO A 57 8.58 7.88 -3.61
C PRO A 57 8.35 9.24 -4.30
N LEU A 58 7.79 9.24 -5.51
CA LEU A 58 7.46 10.49 -6.22
C LEU A 58 6.37 11.29 -5.50
N ALA A 59 5.32 10.64 -5.01
CA ALA A 59 4.26 11.27 -4.24
C ALA A 59 4.79 11.81 -2.90
N SER A 60 5.65 11.06 -2.21
CA SER A 60 6.32 11.50 -0.98
C SER A 60 7.19 12.74 -1.22
N LEU A 61 8.00 12.74 -2.28
CA LEU A 61 8.80 13.91 -2.65
C LEU A 61 7.92 15.12 -3.01
N ALA A 62 6.89 14.91 -3.82
CA ALA A 62 5.94 15.97 -4.20
C ALA A 62 5.22 16.55 -2.97
N LEU A 63 4.86 15.72 -1.99
CA LEU A 63 4.22 16.15 -0.75
C LEU A 63 5.17 17.01 0.09
N VAL A 64 6.41 16.57 0.30
CA VAL A 64 7.42 17.34 1.05
C VAL A 64 7.71 18.67 0.35
N LEU A 65 7.94 18.67 -0.97
CA LEU A 65 8.15 19.89 -1.75
C LEU A 65 6.96 20.85 -1.65
N SER A 66 5.74 20.32 -1.71
CA SER A 66 4.52 21.12 -1.52
C SER A 66 4.41 21.69 -0.11
N ALA A 67 4.92 20.99 0.91
CA ALA A 67 4.90 21.43 2.29
C ALA A 67 5.88 22.57 2.57
N ILE A 68 7.12 22.48 2.06
CA ILE A 68 8.19 23.42 2.37
C ILE A 68 8.33 24.58 1.38
N TRP A 69 7.81 24.42 0.15
CA TRP A 69 8.00 25.40 -0.93
C TRP A 69 6.68 26.01 -1.43
N PRO A 70 6.29 27.19 -0.91
CA PRO A 70 5.01 27.84 -1.25
C PRO A 70 4.84 28.17 -2.75
N ALA A 71 5.93 28.47 -3.46
CA ALA A 71 5.88 28.74 -4.90
C ALA A 71 5.65 27.45 -5.71
N ALA A 72 6.32 26.36 -5.34
CA ALA A 72 6.12 25.05 -5.98
C ALA A 72 4.73 24.48 -5.69
N ARG A 73 4.18 24.72 -4.49
CA ARG A 73 2.83 24.31 -4.08
C ARG A 73 1.75 24.72 -5.09
N ARG A 74 1.87 25.88 -5.74
CA ARG A 74 0.92 26.33 -6.78
C ARG A 74 0.90 25.42 -8.00
N LYS A 75 2.07 24.96 -8.43
CA LYS A 75 2.21 24.09 -9.60
C LYS A 75 1.87 22.65 -9.24
N LEU A 76 2.27 22.19 -8.06
CA LEU A 76 2.06 20.81 -7.59
C LEU A 76 0.67 20.56 -6.97
N SER A 77 -0.19 21.57 -6.82
CA SER A 77 -1.37 21.48 -5.95
C SER A 77 -2.27 20.28 -6.31
N TRP A 78 -2.54 20.06 -7.59
CA TRP A 78 -3.35 18.93 -8.03
C TRP A 78 -2.51 17.68 -8.34
N PHE A 79 -1.24 17.84 -8.74
CA PHE A 79 -0.36 16.72 -9.08
C PHE A 79 -0.03 15.85 -7.86
N THR A 80 0.25 16.47 -6.70
CA THR A 80 0.58 15.74 -5.47
C THR A 80 -0.54 14.79 -5.03
N PRO A 81 -1.80 15.23 -4.82
CA PRO A 81 -2.88 14.32 -4.47
C PRO A 81 -3.20 13.34 -5.60
N ALA A 82 -3.09 13.73 -6.87
CA ALA A 82 -3.29 12.80 -7.99
C ALA A 82 -2.28 11.65 -7.96
N LEU A 83 -0.99 11.95 -7.79
CA LEU A 83 0.07 10.94 -7.65
C LEU A 83 -0.19 10.01 -6.46
N ALA A 84 -0.53 10.57 -5.30
CA ALA A 84 -0.79 9.79 -4.09
C ALA A 84 -2.03 8.89 -4.24
N LEU A 85 -3.08 9.36 -4.91
CA LEU A 85 -4.29 8.57 -5.16
C LEU A 85 -4.06 7.46 -6.19
N VAL A 86 -3.31 7.74 -7.26
CA VAL A 86 -2.95 6.69 -8.23
C VAL A 86 -2.05 5.65 -7.55
N ALA A 87 -1.07 6.07 -6.76
CA ALA A 87 -0.24 5.16 -5.96
C ALA A 87 -1.11 4.29 -5.04
N LEU A 88 -2.01 4.91 -4.26
CA LEU A 88 -2.97 4.20 -3.39
C LEU A 88 -3.81 3.17 -4.15
N ALA A 89 -4.35 3.54 -5.32
CA ALA A 89 -5.18 2.64 -6.13
C ALA A 89 -4.38 1.45 -6.70
N THR A 90 -3.08 1.62 -6.93
CA THR A 90 -2.22 0.55 -7.47
C THR A 90 -1.73 -0.45 -6.42
N VAL A 91 -1.80 -0.12 -5.13
CA VAL A 91 -1.40 -1.06 -4.06
C VAL A 91 -2.33 -2.29 -4.02
N PRO A 92 -3.67 -2.17 -3.97
CA PRO A 92 -4.56 -3.34 -4.03
C PRO A 92 -4.35 -4.21 -5.28
N LEU A 93 -4.11 -3.59 -6.44
CA LEU A 93 -3.81 -4.34 -7.68
C LEU A 93 -2.50 -5.14 -7.56
N SER A 94 -1.52 -4.61 -6.85
CA SER A 94 -0.26 -5.29 -6.56
C SER A 94 -0.47 -6.44 -5.58
N THR A 95 -1.31 -6.25 -4.56
CA THR A 95 -1.70 -7.28 -3.59
C THR A 95 -2.44 -8.44 -4.26
N GLU A 96 -3.50 -8.16 -5.02
CA GLU A 96 -4.30 -9.19 -5.72
C GLU A 96 -3.44 -10.03 -6.68
N SER A 97 -2.54 -9.38 -7.41
CA SER A 97 -1.62 -10.09 -8.31
C SER A 97 -0.55 -10.90 -7.55
N GLY A 98 -0.14 -10.44 -6.36
CA GLY A 98 0.81 -11.12 -5.48
C GLY A 98 0.21 -12.36 -4.84
N GLU A 99 -1.00 -12.27 -4.30
CA GLU A 99 -1.76 -13.39 -3.73
C GLU A 99 -2.01 -14.49 -4.77
N TRP A 100 -2.29 -14.10 -6.01
CA TRP A 100 -2.40 -15.09 -7.09
C TRP A 100 -1.07 -15.81 -7.34
N LEU A 101 0.05 -15.09 -7.31
CA LEU A 101 1.38 -15.67 -7.51
C LEU A 101 1.82 -16.54 -6.32
N SER A 102 1.48 -16.16 -5.08
CA SER A 102 1.82 -16.92 -3.87
C SER A 102 1.19 -18.32 -3.89
N GLY A 103 -0.01 -18.45 -4.45
CA GLY A 103 -0.66 -19.74 -4.69
C GLY A 103 0.03 -20.65 -5.73
N GLN A 104 1.00 -20.13 -6.50
CA GLN A 104 1.75 -20.88 -7.52
C GLN A 104 3.19 -21.21 -7.08
N VAL A 105 3.68 -20.61 -6.01
CA VAL A 105 5.06 -20.80 -5.52
C VAL A 105 5.08 -21.56 -4.20
N ARG A 106 6.23 -22.16 -3.88
CA ARG A 106 6.41 -22.82 -2.58
C ARG A 106 6.50 -21.76 -1.49
N PHE A 107 5.70 -21.91 -0.44
CA PHE A 107 5.76 -21.08 0.75
C PHE A 107 7.18 -21.06 1.37
N THR A 108 7.63 -19.88 1.78
CA THR A 108 8.87 -19.67 2.54
C THR A 108 8.67 -18.53 3.54
N PRO A 109 9.41 -18.50 4.67
CA PRO A 109 9.32 -17.41 5.64
C PRO A 109 9.58 -16.01 5.04
N LEU A 110 10.41 -15.91 3.99
CA LEU A 110 10.69 -14.65 3.32
C LEU A 110 9.51 -14.15 2.46
N ILE A 111 8.70 -15.06 1.92
CA ILE A 111 7.46 -14.70 1.20
C ILE A 111 6.42 -14.19 2.22
N GLU A 112 6.28 -14.87 3.35
CA GLU A 112 5.39 -14.42 4.44
C GLU A 112 5.78 -13.03 4.95
N GLU A 113 7.07 -12.79 5.21
CA GLU A 113 7.58 -11.46 5.61
C GLU A 113 7.29 -10.39 4.55
N HIS A 114 7.45 -10.71 3.26
CA HIS A 114 7.11 -9.80 2.18
C HIS A 114 5.62 -9.46 2.14
N GLU A 115 4.74 -10.45 2.30
CA GLU A 115 3.29 -10.27 2.36
C GLU A 115 2.86 -9.41 3.56
N GLU A 116 3.40 -9.68 4.76
CA GLU A 116 3.12 -8.89 5.97
C GLU A 116 3.56 -7.42 5.82
N LEU A 117 4.76 -7.18 5.29
CA LEU A 117 5.25 -5.84 5.02
C LEU A 117 4.40 -5.13 3.96
N ALA A 118 3.95 -5.85 2.93
CA ALA A 118 3.11 -5.31 1.86
C ALA A 118 1.72 -4.93 2.38
N GLU A 119 1.12 -5.71 3.28
CA GLU A 119 -0.13 -5.36 3.95
C GLU A 119 0.02 -4.07 4.77
N GLY A 120 1.14 -3.94 5.48
CA GLY A 120 1.50 -2.72 6.22
C GLY A 120 1.69 -1.48 5.33
N LEU A 121 1.89 -1.61 4.03
CA LEU A 121 2.01 -0.46 3.12
C LEU A 121 0.71 0.35 3.01
N LEU A 122 -0.45 -0.31 3.08
CA LEU A 122 -1.75 0.33 2.87
C LEU A 122 -2.03 1.45 3.86
N ILE A 123 -1.69 1.27 5.14
CA ILE A 123 -1.90 2.31 6.16
C ILE A 123 -1.03 3.55 5.88
N TRP A 124 0.21 3.35 5.43
CA TRP A 124 1.12 4.44 5.11
C TRP A 124 0.67 5.22 3.87
N ILE A 125 0.36 4.53 2.77
CA ILE A 125 -0.05 5.19 1.53
C ILE A 125 -1.43 5.86 1.67
N THR A 126 -2.33 5.29 2.47
CA THR A 126 -3.60 5.93 2.82
C THR A 126 -3.38 7.21 3.60
N GLY A 127 -2.50 7.18 4.61
CA GLY A 127 -2.10 8.37 5.35
C GLY A 127 -1.49 9.44 4.45
N LEU A 128 -0.57 9.06 3.56
CA LEU A 128 0.07 9.95 2.60
C LEU A 128 -0.96 10.63 1.68
N ALA A 129 -1.89 9.84 1.11
CA ALA A 129 -2.95 10.35 0.23
C ALA A 129 -3.92 11.28 0.97
N ALA A 130 -4.36 10.90 2.17
CA ALA A 130 -5.22 11.72 3.01
C ALA A 130 -4.55 13.06 3.35
N TRP A 131 -3.25 13.04 3.67
CA TRP A 131 -2.49 14.25 3.99
C TRP A 131 -2.29 15.14 2.76
N ALA A 132 -2.00 14.55 1.60
CA ALA A 132 -1.90 15.27 0.34
C ALA A 132 -3.22 16.00 0.01
N LEU A 133 -4.36 15.33 0.19
CA LEU A 133 -5.69 15.92 0.02
C LEU A 133 -5.98 17.01 1.05
N LEU A 134 -5.61 16.81 2.31
CA LEU A 134 -5.77 17.80 3.37
C LEU A 134 -4.99 19.08 3.03
N VAL A 135 -3.71 18.94 2.67
CA VAL A 135 -2.85 20.07 2.30
C VAL A 135 -3.39 20.80 1.07
N PHE A 136 -3.87 20.05 0.06
CA PHE A 136 -4.51 20.61 -1.13
C PHE A 136 -5.81 21.37 -0.81
N GLY A 137 -6.66 20.81 0.05
CA GLY A 137 -7.91 21.42 0.48
C GLY A 137 -7.67 22.71 1.26
N LEU A 138 -6.71 22.70 2.19
CA LEU A 138 -6.30 23.89 2.95
C LEU A 138 -5.78 25.00 2.03
N ASP A 139 -4.90 24.67 1.08
CA ASP A 139 -4.35 25.64 0.12
C ASP A 139 -5.45 26.22 -0.80
N THR A 140 -6.38 25.38 -1.25
CA THR A 140 -7.52 25.81 -2.09
C THR A 140 -8.48 26.71 -1.31
N TRP A 141 -8.72 26.41 -0.03
CA TRP A 141 -9.58 27.20 0.83
C TRP A 141 -8.97 28.58 1.17
N GLU A 142 -7.68 28.63 1.52
CA GLU A 142 -6.97 29.88 1.82
C GLU A 142 -6.93 30.83 0.62
N ARG A 143 -6.86 30.32 -0.61
CA ARG A 143 -6.91 31.14 -1.84
C ARG A 143 -8.26 31.81 -2.07
N ARG A 144 -9.35 31.21 -1.60
CA ARG A 144 -10.73 31.70 -1.81
C ARG A 144 -11.18 32.72 -0.76
N LYS A 145 -10.54 32.78 0.40
CA LYS A 145 -10.94 33.65 1.52
C LYS A 145 -10.04 34.88 1.63
N SER A 146 -10.61 36.05 1.93
CA SER A 146 -9.86 37.24 2.35
C SER A 146 -9.07 36.92 3.62
N ARG A 147 -7.81 37.39 3.70
CA ARG A 147 -6.77 36.96 4.65
C ARG A 147 -7.02 37.40 6.11
N GLU A 148 -8.12 36.98 6.74
CA GLU A 148 -8.45 37.31 8.12
C GLU A 148 -7.95 36.30 9.18
N LEU A 149 -7.23 35.25 8.78
CA LEU A 149 -6.69 34.28 9.74
C LEU A 149 -5.50 34.87 10.52
N ARG A 150 -5.54 34.80 11.86
CA ARG A 150 -4.46 35.25 12.75
C ARG A 150 -3.11 34.63 12.35
N SER A 151 -2.05 35.45 12.29
CA SER A 151 -0.69 35.05 11.87
C SER A 151 -0.13 33.84 12.64
N MET A 152 -0.42 33.73 13.94
CA MET A 152 0.03 32.59 14.77
C MET A 152 -0.63 31.27 14.38
N LEU A 153 -1.95 31.28 14.09
CA LEU A 153 -2.67 30.08 13.65
C LEU A 153 -2.12 29.60 12.31
N ARG A 154 -1.84 30.52 11.39
CA ARG A 154 -1.26 30.18 10.08
C ARG A 154 0.13 29.54 10.19
N ARG A 155 0.97 30.03 11.11
CA ARG A 155 2.29 29.42 11.39
C ARG A 155 2.14 28.03 11.99
N GLY A 156 1.25 27.85 12.96
CA GLY A 156 0.98 26.54 13.57
C GLY A 156 0.53 25.51 12.54
N VAL A 157 -0.44 25.85 11.67
CA VAL A 157 -0.92 24.99 10.59
C VAL A 157 0.20 24.64 9.61
N ALA A 158 1.05 25.60 9.25
CA ALA A 158 2.19 25.35 8.36
C ALA A 158 3.19 24.35 8.97
N VAL A 159 3.53 24.51 10.25
CA VAL A 159 4.43 23.58 10.96
C VAL A 159 3.83 22.18 11.00
N VAL A 160 2.56 22.03 11.36
CA VAL A 160 1.87 20.74 11.38
C VAL A 160 1.87 20.11 9.99
N ALA A 161 1.55 20.88 8.95
CA ALA A 161 1.55 20.40 7.56
C ALA A 161 2.91 19.84 7.13
N VAL A 162 4.01 20.53 7.49
CA VAL A 162 5.38 20.09 7.20
C VAL A 162 5.75 18.84 7.98
N VAL A 163 5.50 18.82 9.29
CA VAL A 163 5.84 17.66 10.14
C VAL A 163 5.07 16.41 9.70
N GLY A 164 3.77 16.53 9.44
CA GLY A 164 2.97 15.41 8.95
C GLY A 164 3.40 14.94 7.56
N ALA A 165 3.75 15.87 6.66
CA ALA A 165 4.28 15.53 5.34
C ALA A 165 5.59 14.74 5.43
N LEU A 166 6.51 15.17 6.31
CA LEU A 166 7.77 14.46 6.53
C LEU A 166 7.56 13.08 7.14
N ALA A 167 6.73 12.97 8.19
CA ALA A 167 6.47 11.71 8.87
C ALA A 167 5.84 10.66 7.94
N LEU A 168 4.79 11.04 7.20
CA LEU A 168 4.11 10.14 6.27
C LEU A 168 4.97 9.77 5.07
N SER A 169 5.79 10.72 4.58
CA SER A 169 6.73 10.45 3.49
C SER A 169 7.83 9.48 3.93
N ALA A 170 8.43 9.71 5.10
CA ALA A 170 9.44 8.82 5.65
C ALA A 170 8.87 7.41 5.88
N GLY A 171 7.70 7.31 6.51
CA GLY A 171 7.06 6.01 6.73
C GLY A 171 6.71 5.28 5.44
N SER A 172 6.15 5.98 4.45
CA SER A 172 5.81 5.37 3.15
C SER A 172 7.04 4.89 2.39
N VAL A 173 8.11 5.71 2.35
CA VAL A 173 9.37 5.36 1.67
C VAL A 173 10.10 4.22 2.37
N THR A 174 10.14 4.22 3.70
CA THR A 174 10.73 3.12 4.47
C THR A 174 9.94 1.83 4.24
N GLN A 175 8.59 1.88 4.30
CA GLN A 175 7.78 0.68 4.12
C GLN A 175 7.95 0.09 2.72
N ILE A 176 7.90 0.90 1.65
CA ILE A 176 8.08 0.37 0.28
C ILE A 176 9.50 -0.17 0.06
N TYR A 177 10.50 0.43 0.71
CA TYR A 177 11.87 -0.09 0.70
C TYR A 177 11.95 -1.47 1.36
N LEU A 178 11.38 -1.63 2.55
CA LEU A 178 11.37 -2.91 3.27
C LEU A 178 10.63 -4.01 2.49
N VAL A 179 9.49 -3.67 1.88
CA VAL A 179 8.74 -4.57 0.97
C VAL A 179 9.60 -5.00 -0.21
N GLY A 180 10.36 -4.07 -0.81
CA GLY A 180 11.26 -4.37 -1.92
C GLY A 180 12.44 -5.25 -1.52
N GLU A 181 13.05 -4.99 -0.37
CA GLU A 181 14.18 -5.75 0.16
C GLU A 181 13.78 -7.19 0.50
N SER A 182 12.65 -7.40 1.18
CA SER A 182 12.13 -8.73 1.49
C SER A 182 11.73 -9.50 0.22
N GLY A 183 11.11 -8.83 -0.74
CA GLY A 183 10.74 -9.43 -2.03
C GLY A 183 11.97 -9.87 -2.85
N ALA A 184 13.01 -9.04 -2.91
CA ALA A 184 14.27 -9.42 -3.54
C ALA A 184 14.93 -10.59 -2.80
N SER A 185 14.95 -10.56 -1.46
CA SER A 185 15.51 -11.62 -0.64
C SER A 185 14.81 -12.96 -0.87
N ALA A 186 13.48 -12.98 -0.98
CA ALA A 186 12.71 -14.19 -1.28
C ALA A 186 13.12 -14.86 -2.60
N VAL A 187 13.44 -14.08 -3.63
CA VAL A 187 13.89 -14.58 -4.94
C VAL A 187 15.34 -15.08 -4.92
N TRP A 188 16.25 -14.29 -4.32
CA TRP A 188 17.70 -14.52 -4.45
C TRP A 188 18.30 -15.44 -3.39
N THR A 189 17.73 -15.52 -2.19
CA THR A 189 18.24 -16.41 -1.14
C THR A 189 17.80 -17.86 -1.35
N GLY A 190 16.61 -18.07 -1.93
CA GLY A 190 16.13 -19.39 -2.35
C GLY A 190 16.96 -20.02 -3.48
N THR A 191 17.70 -19.20 -4.25
CA THR A 191 18.63 -19.65 -5.29
C THR A 191 20.04 -19.89 -4.78
N ALA A 192 20.46 -19.22 -3.70
CA ALA A 192 21.78 -19.42 -3.08
C ALA A 192 21.89 -20.67 -2.20
N ALA A 193 20.81 -21.05 -1.51
CA ALA A 193 20.77 -22.25 -0.65
C ALA A 193 20.62 -23.58 -1.43
N GLY A 194 20.47 -23.53 -2.75
CA GLY A 194 20.32 -24.68 -3.64
C GLY A 194 21.61 -25.09 -4.38
N ARG A 195 22.78 -24.62 -3.96
CA ARG A 195 24.09 -25.04 -4.48
C ARG A 195 24.92 -25.68 -3.38
#